data_AF-A0A848KF19-F1
#
_entry.id   AF-A0A848KF19-F1
#
_cell.length_a   1.000
_cell.length_b   1.000
_cell.length_c   1.000
_cell.angle_alpha   90.00
_cell.angle_beta   90.00
_cell.angle_gamma   90.00
#
_symmetry.space_group_name_H-M   'P 1'
#
loop_
_entity.id
_entity.type
_entity.pdbx_description
1 polymer ?
#
loop_
_entity_poly.entity_id
_entity_poly.type
_entity_poly.pdbx_seq_one_letter_code
_entity_poly.pdbx_strand_id
1 'polypeptide(L)'
;MQGRTRTALLTAAVVAPIVTAGLSLGGGTAAAATPPTISVTLWGATDWLLTWDGSPAASCVGTNGVVTANLAAKGTGLLSYSPGVYKVSVTCDGQQSATVTLYSPRDPLNDARTNFSNSNQGMFGS
;
A
#
# COMPACT_ATOMS: atom_id res chain seq x y z
N MET A 1 12.87 26.73 43.07
CA MET A 1 13.71 26.91 41.87
C MET A 1 14.47 25.62 41.60
N GLN A 2 14.70 25.33 40.31
CA GLN A 2 15.62 24.36 39.73
C GLN A 2 15.29 22.86 39.84
N GLY A 3 14.82 22.30 38.71
CA GLY A 3 14.71 20.87 38.47
C GLY A 3 16.06 20.18 38.30
N ARG A 4 16.04 18.84 38.40
CA ARG A 4 17.19 17.97 38.09
C ARG A 4 16.86 17.13 36.87
N THR A 5 17.46 17.55 35.76
CA THR A 5 17.47 16.89 34.47
C THR A 5 18.39 15.65 34.52
N ARG A 6 18.00 14.68 33.69
CA ARG A 6 18.50 13.30 33.52
C ARG A 6 19.95 13.22 33.03
N THR A 7 20.71 12.23 33.47
CA THR A 7 21.86 11.68 32.71
C THR A 7 22.05 10.20 33.04
N ALA A 8 21.60 9.30 32.17
CA ALA A 8 22.05 7.90 32.16
C ALA A 8 23.00 7.74 30.98
N LEU A 9 24.25 7.34 31.29
CA LEU A 9 25.31 7.12 30.31
C LEU A 9 24.98 5.93 29.40
N LEU A 10 25.09 6.17 28.10
CA LEU A 10 24.99 5.16 27.05
C LEU A 10 26.29 4.35 26.99
N THR A 11 26.16 3.03 27.13
CA THR A 11 27.22 2.05 26.88
C THR A 11 27.56 2.04 25.38
N ALA A 12 28.83 2.27 25.07
CA ALA A 12 29.34 2.21 23.71
C ALA A 12 29.40 0.77 23.20
N ALA A 13 28.75 0.49 22.07
CA ALA A 13 29.00 -0.69 21.25
C ALA A 13 29.74 -0.24 19.99
N VAL A 14 30.97 -0.72 19.84
CA VAL A 14 31.78 -0.55 18.63
C VAL A 14 31.16 -1.38 17.52
N VAL A 15 30.58 -0.72 16.53
CA VAL A 15 30.09 -1.35 15.29
C VAL A 15 30.94 -0.83 14.14
N ALA A 16 31.58 -1.76 13.43
CA ALA A 16 32.46 -1.50 12.30
C ALA A 16 31.76 -0.69 11.18
N PRO A 17 32.49 0.12 10.39
CA PRO A 17 31.92 0.88 9.30
C PRO A 17 31.57 -0.06 8.14
N ILE A 18 30.31 -0.46 8.04
CA ILE A 18 29.77 -0.94 6.77
C ILE A 18 29.58 0.30 5.90
N VAL A 19 30.42 0.42 4.87
CA VAL A 19 30.24 1.39 3.80
C VAL A 19 29.03 0.94 2.99
N THR A 20 27.83 1.26 3.48
CA THR A 20 26.64 1.22 2.66
C THR A 20 26.64 2.54 1.89
N ALA A 21 26.82 2.46 0.56
CA ALA A 21 26.48 3.53 -0.34
C ALA A 21 24.97 3.80 -0.21
N GLY A 22 24.60 4.58 0.81
CA GLY A 22 23.26 5.10 0.98
C GLY A 22 23.05 6.13 -0.11
N LEU A 23 22.49 5.69 -1.24
CA LEU A 23 21.87 6.57 -2.20
C LEU A 23 20.91 7.47 -1.42
N SER A 24 21.31 8.71 -1.22
CA SER A 24 20.47 9.80 -0.74
C SER A 24 19.47 10.13 -1.85
N LEU A 25 18.52 9.23 -2.07
CA LEU A 25 17.29 9.57 -2.77
C LEU A 25 16.55 10.52 -1.85
N GLY A 26 16.60 11.81 -2.23
CA GLY A 26 16.02 12.90 -1.47
C GLY A 26 14.64 12.50 -0.96
N GLY A 27 14.42 12.76 0.33
CA GLY A 27 13.09 12.73 0.92
C GLY A 27 12.25 13.84 0.28
N GLY A 28 11.76 13.58 -0.93
CA GLY A 28 10.65 14.31 -1.49
C GLY A 28 9.49 14.13 -0.53
N THR A 29 8.82 15.22 -0.18
CA THR A 29 7.56 15.18 0.54
C THR A 29 6.61 14.29 -0.25
N ALA A 30 6.37 13.06 0.22
CA ALA A 30 5.35 12.21 -0.35
C ALA A 30 4.01 12.92 -0.13
N ALA A 31 3.47 13.53 -1.19
CA ALA A 31 2.14 14.08 -1.15
C ALA A 31 1.19 12.92 -0.80
N ALA A 32 0.38 13.09 0.24
CA ALA A 32 -0.65 12.12 0.57
C ALA A 32 -1.55 11.96 -0.66
N ALA A 33 -1.73 10.72 -1.13
CA ALA A 33 -2.56 10.43 -2.28
C ALA A 33 -3.98 10.97 -2.04
N THR A 34 -4.50 11.74 -3.00
CA THR A 34 -5.86 12.27 -2.92
C THR A 34 -6.85 11.10 -2.98
N PRO A 35 -7.81 10.99 -2.05
CA PRO A 35 -8.84 9.96 -2.11
C PRO A 35 -9.62 10.00 -3.44
N PRO A 36 -10.09 8.85 -3.95
CA PRO A 36 -9.99 7.53 -3.33
C PRO A 36 -8.64 6.86 -3.54
N THR A 37 -8.16 6.18 -2.49
CA THR A 37 -6.92 5.41 -2.51
C THR A 37 -7.22 3.92 -2.31
N ILE A 38 -6.35 3.08 -2.86
CA ILE A 38 -6.35 1.64 -2.64
C ILE A 38 -4.92 1.19 -2.37
N SER A 39 -4.75 0.09 -1.65
CA SER A 39 -3.46 -0.56 -1.50
C SER A 39 -3.69 -2.04 -1.32
N VAL A 40 -2.72 -2.82 -1.79
CA VAL A 40 -2.72 -4.26 -1.66
C VAL A 40 -1.50 -4.72 -0.88
N THR A 41 -1.74 -5.53 0.14
CA THR A 41 -0.72 -6.18 0.95
C THR A 41 -0.87 -7.69 0.87
N LEU A 42 0.26 -8.38 1.00
CA LEU A 42 0.31 -9.82 1.07
C LEU A 42 -0.29 -10.29 2.40
N TRP A 43 -1.23 -11.24 2.37
CA TRP A 43 -1.77 -11.85 3.58
C TRP A 43 -1.74 -13.37 3.53
N GLY A 44 -1.08 -13.99 4.50
CA GLY A 44 -0.87 -15.44 4.50
C GLY A 44 -0.13 -15.92 3.24
N ALA A 45 -0.46 -17.11 2.76
CA ALA A 45 0.17 -17.73 1.59
C ALA A 45 -0.59 -17.49 0.27
N THR A 46 -1.91 -17.28 0.30
CA THR A 46 -2.76 -17.29 -0.90
C THR A 46 -3.62 -16.04 -1.06
N ASP A 47 -3.78 -15.26 0.01
CA ASP A 47 -4.77 -14.19 0.04
C ASP A 47 -4.13 -12.81 -0.16
N TRP A 48 -4.94 -11.91 -0.67
CA TRP A 48 -4.62 -10.50 -0.83
C TRP A 48 -5.41 -9.69 0.19
N LEU A 49 -4.71 -8.87 0.97
CA LEU A 49 -5.34 -7.86 1.83
C LEU A 49 -5.47 -6.57 1.04
N LEU A 50 -6.70 -6.17 0.74
CA LEU A 50 -6.98 -4.89 0.10
C LEU A 50 -7.39 -3.90 1.17
N THR A 51 -6.81 -2.72 1.16
CA THR A 51 -7.23 -1.59 2.01
C THR A 51 -7.58 -0.40 1.13
N TRP A 52 -8.70 0.25 1.38
CA TRP A 52 -9.15 1.40 0.62
C TRP A 52 -9.64 2.54 1.52
N ASP A 53 -9.50 3.75 1.01
CA ASP A 53 -9.98 4.97 1.63
C ASP A 53 -10.48 5.95 0.57
N GLY A 54 -11.80 6.08 0.50
CA GLY A 54 -12.53 7.05 -0.33
C GLY A 54 -13.21 8.14 0.46
N SER A 55 -12.92 8.32 1.74
CA SER A 55 -13.55 9.40 2.51
C SER A 55 -13.21 10.78 1.94
N PRO A 56 -14.15 11.73 2.00
CA PRO A 56 -15.41 11.70 2.76
C PRO A 56 -16.63 11.11 2.02
N ALA A 57 -16.46 10.38 0.91
CA ALA A 57 -17.59 9.83 0.16
C ALA A 57 -18.51 8.96 1.03
N ALA A 58 -19.81 8.99 0.75
CA ALA A 58 -20.81 8.22 1.52
C ALA A 58 -20.83 6.73 1.14
N SER A 59 -20.47 6.41 -0.11
CA SER A 59 -20.44 5.05 -0.63
C SER A 59 -19.40 4.93 -1.74
N CYS A 60 -18.79 3.76 -1.85
CA CYS A 60 -17.80 3.45 -2.87
C CYS A 60 -18.16 2.16 -3.60
N VAL A 61 -17.62 1.97 -4.80
CA VAL A 61 -17.72 0.73 -5.55
C VAL A 61 -16.31 0.21 -5.81
N GLY A 62 -16.03 -1.00 -5.35
CA GLY A 62 -14.82 -1.73 -5.71
C GLY A 62 -15.06 -2.60 -6.94
N THR A 63 -14.06 -2.70 -7.80
CA THR A 63 -14.05 -3.69 -8.89
C THR A 63 -12.72 -4.41 -8.94
N ASN A 64 -12.72 -5.65 -9.44
CA ASN A 64 -11.50 -6.40 -9.80
C ASN A 64 -11.39 -6.62 -11.33
N GLY A 65 -12.18 -5.91 -12.13
CA GLY A 65 -12.28 -6.06 -13.58
C GLY A 65 -13.22 -7.18 -14.03
N VAL A 66 -13.77 -7.98 -13.10
CA VAL A 66 -14.73 -9.06 -13.39
C VAL A 66 -16.03 -8.85 -12.61
N VAL A 67 -15.91 -8.53 -11.33
CA VAL A 67 -17.03 -8.28 -10.41
C VAL A 67 -16.92 -6.87 -9.84
N THR A 68 -18.07 -6.33 -9.43
CA THR A 68 -18.20 -5.06 -8.72
C THR A 68 -18.91 -5.30 -7.39
N ALA A 69 -18.48 -4.60 -6.33
CA ALA A 69 -19.09 -4.69 -5.01
C ALA A 69 -19.28 -3.29 -4.42
N ASN A 70 -20.39 -3.07 -3.72
CA ASN A 70 -20.58 -1.88 -2.91
C ASN A 70 -19.67 -1.96 -1.68
N LEU A 71 -18.93 -0.90 -1.42
CA LEU A 71 -17.98 -0.77 -0.33
C LEU A 71 -18.38 0.42 0.54
N ALA A 72 -18.09 0.30 1.84
CA ALA A 72 -18.06 1.46 2.71
C ALA A 72 -16.96 2.44 2.27
N ALA A 73 -17.07 3.70 2.71
CA ALA A 73 -16.10 4.76 2.39
C ALA A 73 -14.65 4.40 2.72
N LYS A 74 -14.44 3.58 3.75
CA LYS A 74 -13.13 3.02 4.13
C LYS A 74 -13.30 1.57 4.50
N GLY A 75 -12.27 0.77 4.30
CA GLY A 75 -12.27 -0.59 4.77
C GLY A 75 -11.05 -1.39 4.37
N THR A 76 -11.04 -2.62 4.86
CA THR A 76 -10.06 -3.64 4.52
C THR A 76 -10.80 -4.94 4.23
N GLY A 77 -10.35 -5.69 3.23
CA GLY A 77 -10.94 -6.96 2.83
C GLY A 77 -9.88 -7.98 2.44
N LEU A 78 -10.08 -9.23 2.87
CA LEU A 78 -9.30 -10.37 2.43
C LEU A 78 -9.96 -11.01 1.23
N LEU A 79 -9.22 -11.12 0.13
CA LEU A 79 -9.72 -11.69 -1.11
C LEU A 79 -8.80 -12.81 -1.60
N SER A 80 -9.42 -13.95 -1.84
CA SER A 80 -8.82 -15.07 -2.56
C SER A 80 -9.35 -15.04 -4.00
N TYR A 81 -8.45 -15.01 -4.97
CA TYR A 81 -8.81 -15.03 -6.39
C TYR A 81 -8.44 -16.37 -7.00
N SER A 82 -9.26 -16.86 -7.93
CA SER A 82 -8.85 -17.95 -8.81
C SER A 82 -7.61 -17.54 -9.63
N PRO A 83 -6.86 -18.50 -10.21
CA PRO A 83 -5.73 -18.18 -11.08
C PRO A 83 -6.13 -17.21 -12.20
N GLY A 84 -5.40 -16.12 -12.36
CA GLY A 84 -5.73 -15.05 -13.30
C GLY A 84 -5.08 -13.71 -12.98
N VAL A 85 -5.44 -12.71 -13.79
CA VAL A 85 -5.00 -11.32 -13.64
C VAL A 85 -6.20 -10.44 -13.39
N TYR A 86 -6.17 -9.66 -12.32
CA TYR A 86 -7.30 -8.83 -11.89
C TYR A 86 -6.89 -7.38 -11.79
N LYS A 87 -7.73 -6.48 -12.32
CA LYS A 87 -7.50 -5.03 -12.26
C LYS A 87 -8.38 -4.45 -11.19
N VAL A 88 -7.79 -4.12 -10.05
CA VAL A 88 -8.52 -3.68 -8.87
C VAL A 88 -8.48 -2.17 -8.75
N SER A 89 -9.65 -1.55 -8.59
CA SER A 89 -9.78 -0.13 -8.31
C SER A 89 -11.02 0.14 -7.46
N VAL A 90 -11.04 1.26 -6.78
CA VAL A 90 -12.21 1.76 -6.05
C VAL A 90 -12.66 3.08 -6.65
N THR A 91 -13.95 3.21 -6.89
CA THR A 91 -14.58 4.44 -7.36
C THR A 91 -15.51 4.99 -6.27
N CYS A 92 -15.33 6.25 -5.90
CA CYS A 92 -16.15 6.95 -4.91
C CYS A 92 -16.54 8.33 -5.46
N ASP A 93 -17.82 8.70 -5.40
CA ASP A 93 -18.34 9.98 -5.91
C ASP A 93 -17.84 10.36 -7.33
N GLY A 94 -17.68 9.35 -8.20
CA GLY A 94 -17.22 9.52 -9.59
C GLY A 94 -15.70 9.67 -9.75
N GLN A 95 -14.93 9.72 -8.67
CA GLN A 95 -13.47 9.68 -8.70
C GLN A 95 -12.98 8.24 -8.58
N GLN A 96 -11.98 7.85 -9.37
CA GLN A 96 -11.41 6.50 -9.34
C GLN A 96 -10.03 6.53 -8.70
N SER A 97 -9.73 5.50 -7.90
CA SER A 97 -8.39 5.29 -7.36
C SER A 97 -7.42 4.86 -8.46
N ALA A 98 -6.13 4.81 -8.13
CA ALA A 98 -5.19 4.05 -8.94
C ALA A 98 -5.68 2.60 -9.12
N THR A 99 -5.36 2.00 -10.26
CA THR A 99 -5.66 0.60 -10.54
C THR A 99 -4.46 -0.27 -10.17
N VAL A 100 -4.69 -1.27 -9.31
CA VAL A 100 -3.69 -2.27 -8.95
C VAL A 100 -3.94 -3.54 -9.75
N THR A 101 -2.93 -4.01 -10.46
CA THR A 101 -2.99 -5.29 -11.16
C THR A 101 -2.52 -6.40 -10.21
N LEU A 102 -3.44 -7.28 -9.86
CA LEU A 102 -3.21 -8.48 -9.04
C LEU A 102 -2.96 -9.69 -9.93
N TYR A 103 -1.99 -10.50 -9.56
CA TYR A 103 -1.66 -11.77 -10.23
C TYR A 103 -1.89 -12.94 -9.27
N SER A 104 -2.80 -13.84 -9.63
CA SER A 104 -3.12 -15.05 -8.84
C SER A 104 -2.77 -16.31 -9.65
N PRO A 105 -2.31 -17.42 -9.05
CA PRO A 105 -2.07 -17.63 -7.62
C PRO A 105 -0.87 -16.83 -7.10
N ARG A 106 -0.77 -16.70 -5.78
CA ARG A 106 0.37 -16.08 -5.11
C ARG A 106 1.59 -16.98 -5.22
N ASP A 107 2.64 -16.43 -5.82
CA ASP A 107 3.98 -17.00 -5.92
C ASP A 107 4.98 -15.84 -5.94
N PRO A 108 6.28 -16.06 -5.70
CA PRO A 108 7.25 -14.97 -5.59
C PRO A 108 7.31 -14.04 -6.81
N LEU A 109 7.06 -14.56 -8.02
CA LEU A 109 7.04 -13.75 -9.24
C LEU A 109 5.76 -12.91 -9.31
N ASN A 110 4.60 -13.51 -9.04
CA ASN A 110 3.32 -12.80 -9.03
C ASN A 110 3.20 -11.79 -7.88
N ASP A 111 3.79 -12.09 -6.73
CA ASP A 111 3.90 -11.17 -5.59
C ASP A 111 4.76 -9.96 -5.95
N ALA A 112 5.90 -10.16 -6.61
CA ALA A 112 6.76 -9.07 -7.09
C ALA A 112 6.04 -8.19 -8.14
N ARG A 113 5.33 -8.80 -9.10
CA ARG A 113 4.56 -8.07 -10.13
C ARG A 113 3.41 -7.27 -9.52
N THR A 114 2.72 -7.85 -8.56
CA THR A 114 1.64 -7.16 -7.84
C THR A 114 2.21 -6.00 -7.01
N ASN A 115 3.29 -6.22 -6.26
CA ASN A 115 3.94 -5.18 -5.47
C ASN A 115 4.46 -4.03 -6.34
N PHE A 116 4.99 -4.35 -7.52
CA PHE A 116 5.36 -3.33 -8.51
C PHE A 116 4.14 -2.53 -8.95
N SER A 117 3.03 -3.18 -9.32
CA SER A 117 1.80 -2.47 -9.68
C SER A 117 1.24 -1.63 -8.53
N ASN A 118 1.34 -2.13 -7.30
CA ASN A 118 0.87 -1.48 -6.08
C ASN A 118 1.75 -0.30 -5.65
N SER A 119 3.06 -0.35 -5.92
CA SER A 119 4.00 0.73 -5.60
C SER A 119 3.98 1.83 -6.67
N ASN A 120 3.68 1.46 -7.91
CA ASN A 120 3.64 2.36 -9.06
C ASN A 120 2.22 2.88 -9.34
N GLN A 121 1.31 2.80 -8.37
CA GLN A 121 -0.09 3.23 -8.41
C GLN A 121 -0.27 4.67 -8.94
N GLY A 122 -0.29 4.82 -10.27
CA GLY A 122 -0.40 6.11 -10.97
C GLY A 122 0.88 6.66 -11.61
N MET A 123 2.06 6.03 -11.42
CA MET A 123 3.32 6.52 -12.04
C MET A 123 3.39 6.28 -13.56
N PHE A 124 2.62 5.32 -14.09
CA PHE A 124 2.56 5.02 -15.53
C PHE A 124 1.15 5.13 -16.13
N GLY A 125 0.27 5.91 -15.48
CA GLY A 125 -0.97 6.40 -16.10
C GLY A 125 -2.20 5.54 -15.87
N SER A 126 -3.27 6.25 -15.53
CA SER A 126 -4.70 5.89 -15.55
C SER A 126 -5.22 5.67 -16.97
#